data_AF-A0A944NXI7-F1
#
_entry.id   AF-A0A944NXI7-F1
#
_cell.length_a   1.000
_cell.length_b   1.000
_cell.length_c   1.000
_cell.angle_alpha   90.00
_cell.angle_beta   90.00
_cell.angle_gamma   90.00
#
_symmetry.space_group_name_H-M   'P 1'
#
loop_
_entity.id
_entity.type
_entity.pdbx_description
1 polymer ?
#
loop_
_entity_poly.entity_id
_entity_poly.type
_entity_poly.pdbx_seq_one_letter_code
_entity_poly.pdbx_strand_id
1 'polypeptide(L)'
;MITRTSPVWLPPPELLPDARSALRAAAEELPAPGDGHGTGPGADPRPGDAEPLADPREAVYDAHFGVTRTSRDPARTLLRALLRTTAEASAWVRADDRAALHTALTVCGASAPDPADAPAGIPTARWRAGHRLFLALTAATVVALRDATARPAGRHPGPGATRDAAVLLRASAAAMEATASFTPHAYETEVRPSMEPPAERDGFSGLWSADHRALVRQLGIWGRAHADACPAGCVVGGVLHAALADVHAAHHGICARFVGHGPSLLGTGADALHTLDRLAASRGRLLRPDAAPPPLPHRCEAAATRRS
;
A
#
# COMPACT_ATOMS: atom_id res chain seq x y z
N MET A 1 -14.59 19.90 19.03
CA MET A 1 -13.61 19.21 19.90
C MET A 1 -13.10 18.00 19.12
N ILE A 2 -11.96 18.12 18.43
CA ILE A 2 -11.41 17.01 17.63
C ILE A 2 -10.74 16.04 18.59
N THR A 3 -11.32 14.87 18.81
CA THR A 3 -10.63 13.76 19.46
C THR A 3 -9.42 13.42 18.58
N ARG A 4 -8.22 13.75 19.04
CA ARG A 4 -6.98 13.36 18.35
C ARG A 4 -6.91 11.84 18.36
N THR A 5 -7.20 11.22 17.22
CA THR A 5 -6.95 9.80 17.01
C THR A 5 -5.44 9.57 17.17
N SER A 6 -5.05 8.61 18.00
CA SER A 6 -3.63 8.27 18.18
C SER A 6 -2.98 7.97 16.83
N PRO A 7 -1.71 8.35 16.58
CA PRO A 7 -1.04 8.06 15.32
C PRO A 7 -0.92 6.54 15.11
N VAL A 8 -0.82 6.12 13.85
CA VAL A 8 -0.39 4.76 13.51
C VAL A 8 1.13 4.74 13.42
N TRP A 9 1.76 3.85 14.16
CA TRP A 9 3.20 3.67 14.14
C TRP A 9 3.59 2.70 13.02
N LEU A 10 4.58 3.08 12.20
CA LEU A 10 5.18 2.20 11.20
C LEU A 10 6.70 2.25 11.31
N PRO A 11 7.42 1.16 10.98
CA PRO A 11 8.87 1.27 10.82
C PRO A 11 9.22 2.12 9.59
N PRO A 12 10.38 2.81 9.60
CA PRO A 12 11.00 3.28 8.35
C PRO A 12 11.17 2.10 7.38
N PRO A 13 10.92 2.26 6.07
CA PRO A 13 11.03 1.16 5.12
C PRO A 13 12.42 0.50 5.10
N GLU A 14 13.47 1.25 5.43
CA GLU A 14 14.85 0.79 5.51
C GLU A 14 15.08 -0.20 6.66
N LEU A 15 14.25 -0.15 7.71
CA LEU A 15 14.30 -1.01 8.89
C LEU A 15 13.29 -2.15 8.87
N LEU A 16 12.51 -2.29 7.79
CA LEU A 16 11.60 -3.42 7.64
C LEU A 16 12.34 -4.76 7.73
N PRO A 17 11.73 -5.81 8.30
CA PRO A 17 12.35 -7.13 8.32
C PRO A 17 12.62 -7.67 6.91
N ASP A 18 13.68 -8.48 6.78
CA ASP A 18 14.02 -9.13 5.51
C ASP A 18 13.21 -10.41 5.23
N ALA A 19 12.54 -10.95 6.25
CA ALA A 19 11.77 -12.17 6.14
C ALA A 19 10.45 -12.10 6.91
N ARG A 20 9.41 -12.73 6.35
CA ARG A 20 8.07 -12.83 6.99
C ARG A 20 8.08 -13.66 8.28
N SER A 21 9.09 -14.51 8.49
CA SER A 21 9.27 -15.24 9.75
C SER A 21 9.44 -14.30 10.94
N ALA A 22 9.99 -13.10 10.75
CA ALA A 22 10.08 -12.10 11.80
C ALA A 22 8.69 -11.57 12.22
N LEU A 23 7.76 -11.41 11.27
CA LEU A 23 6.38 -11.03 11.59
C LEU A 23 5.63 -12.14 12.32
N ARG A 24 5.87 -13.40 11.93
CA ARG A 24 5.30 -14.58 12.60
C ARG A 24 5.81 -14.72 14.03
N ALA A 25 7.11 -14.59 14.24
CA ALA A 25 7.71 -14.58 15.57
C ALA A 25 7.15 -13.44 16.43
N ALA A 26 7.03 -12.23 15.87
CA ALA A 26 6.41 -11.12 16.58
C ALA A 26 4.94 -11.39 16.95
N ALA A 27 4.21 -12.16 16.12
CA ALA A 27 2.82 -12.54 16.41
C ALA A 27 2.71 -13.56 17.54
N GLU A 28 3.64 -14.52 17.61
CA GLU A 28 3.73 -15.49 18.71
C GLU A 28 4.07 -14.82 20.06
N GLU A 29 4.81 -13.71 20.02
CA GLU A 29 5.20 -12.92 21.20
C GLU A 29 4.18 -11.82 21.58
N LEU A 30 3.10 -11.63 20.82
CA LEU A 30 2.07 -10.68 21.21
C LEU A 30 1.28 -11.24 22.40
N PRO A 31 1.13 -10.47 23.49
CA PRO A 31 0.31 -10.89 24.62
C PRO A 31 -1.13 -11.13 24.15
N ALA A 32 -1.79 -12.10 24.79
CA ALA A 32 -3.19 -12.38 24.49
C ALA A 32 -4.05 -11.13 24.78
N PRO A 33 -5.17 -10.92 24.05
CA PRO A 33 -6.08 -9.83 24.34
C PRO A 33 -6.55 -9.90 25.82
N GLY A 34 -6.12 -8.96 26.65
CA GLY A 34 -6.51 -8.87 28.07
C GLY A 34 -5.35 -8.85 29.07
N ASP A 35 -4.14 -9.23 28.67
CA ASP A 35 -2.96 -9.13 29.55
C ASP A 35 -2.46 -7.67 29.56
N GLY A 36 -2.48 -7.03 30.73
CA GLY A 36 -2.47 -5.58 30.88
C GLY A 36 -1.24 -4.82 30.34
N HIS A 37 -1.33 -3.48 30.37
CA HIS A 37 -0.36 -2.52 29.82
C HIS A 37 1.00 -2.58 30.54
N GLY A 38 1.86 -3.52 30.16
CA GLY A 38 3.22 -3.62 30.67
C GLY A 38 4.15 -2.59 30.02
N THR A 39 4.92 -1.86 30.82
CA THR A 39 6.02 -0.97 30.41
C THR A 39 7.29 -1.70 29.94
N GLY A 40 7.17 -2.98 29.56
CA GLY A 40 8.28 -3.85 29.18
C GLY A 40 8.81 -3.60 27.76
N PRO A 41 9.77 -4.42 27.30
CA PRO A 41 10.36 -4.33 25.96
C PRO A 41 9.33 -4.37 24.81
N GLY A 42 8.11 -4.87 25.07
CA GLY A 42 6.97 -4.86 24.15
C GLY A 42 5.95 -3.74 24.34
N ALA A 43 6.23 -2.67 25.10
CA ALA A 43 5.31 -1.54 25.22
C ALA A 43 5.07 -0.83 23.86
N ASP A 44 3.93 -0.16 23.70
CA ASP A 44 3.67 0.65 22.50
C ASP A 44 4.67 1.81 22.36
N PRO A 45 5.06 2.17 21.13
CA PRO A 45 5.92 3.31 20.90
C PRO A 45 5.33 4.59 21.50
N ARG A 46 6.19 5.37 22.14
CA ARG A 46 5.84 6.63 22.80
C ARG A 46 6.13 7.80 21.87
N PRO A 47 5.53 8.98 22.09
CA PRO A 47 5.81 10.16 21.27
C PRO A 47 7.31 10.53 21.15
N GLY A 48 8.13 10.21 22.16
CA GLY A 48 9.58 10.42 22.12
C GLY A 48 10.36 9.43 21.25
N ASP A 49 9.73 8.32 20.82
CA ASP A 49 10.31 7.32 19.92
C ASP A 49 10.07 7.67 18.43
N ALA A 50 9.49 8.85 18.16
CA ALA A 50 9.20 9.32 16.81
C ALA A 50 10.46 9.76 16.08
N GLU A 51 10.68 9.18 14.91
CA GLU A 51 11.80 9.50 14.04
C GLU A 51 11.26 10.06 12.72
N PRO A 52 11.57 11.32 12.35
CA PRO A 52 11.12 11.86 11.07
C PRO A 52 11.84 11.15 9.90
N LEU A 53 11.14 11.01 8.77
CA LEU A 53 11.74 10.55 7.53
C LEU A 53 12.72 11.58 6.96
N ALA A 54 13.75 11.09 6.26
CA ALA A 54 14.80 11.93 5.70
C ALA A 54 14.31 12.83 4.55
N ASP A 55 13.39 12.35 3.69
CA ASP A 55 12.75 13.19 2.67
C ASP A 55 11.58 13.97 3.30
N PRO A 56 11.61 15.32 3.32
CA PRO A 56 10.54 16.13 3.90
C PRO A 56 9.16 15.89 3.28
N ARG A 57 9.08 15.52 1.99
CA ARG A 57 7.80 15.23 1.34
C ARG A 57 7.19 13.93 1.85
N GLU A 58 8.03 12.94 2.14
CA GLU A 58 7.57 11.69 2.76
C GLU A 58 7.09 11.94 4.19
N ALA A 59 7.77 12.82 4.95
CA ALA A 59 7.34 13.20 6.29
C ALA A 59 6.00 13.97 6.29
N VAL A 60 5.78 14.88 5.33
CA VAL A 60 4.49 15.60 5.16
C VAL A 60 3.38 14.60 4.80
N TYR A 61 3.64 13.67 3.88
CA TYR A 61 2.68 12.65 3.48
C TYR A 61 2.26 11.76 4.66
N ASP A 62 3.21 11.30 5.49
CA ASP A 62 2.92 10.54 6.71
C ASP A 62 2.08 11.38 7.70
N ALA A 63 2.47 12.64 7.93
CA ALA A 63 1.78 13.53 8.85
C ALA A 63 0.32 13.77 8.43
N HIS A 64 0.05 13.92 7.12
CA HIS A 64 -1.30 14.07 6.58
C HIS A 64 -2.22 12.91 6.98
N PHE A 65 -1.70 11.68 6.94
CA PHE A 65 -2.44 10.48 7.33
C PHE A 65 -2.30 10.13 8.81
N GLY A 66 -1.58 10.91 9.61
CA GLY A 66 -1.33 10.60 11.02
C GLY A 66 -0.54 9.31 11.21
N VAL A 67 0.45 9.10 10.36
CA VAL A 67 1.48 8.07 10.52
C VAL A 67 2.67 8.66 11.25
N THR A 68 3.31 7.87 12.10
CA THR A 68 4.56 8.23 12.77
C THR A 68 5.54 7.08 12.64
N ARG A 69 6.82 7.39 12.42
CA ARG A 69 7.85 6.36 12.25
C ARG A 69 8.62 6.13 13.54
N THR A 70 9.07 4.90 13.73
CA THR A 70 9.95 4.52 14.85
C THR A 70 10.85 3.35 14.44
N SER A 71 12.11 3.37 14.87
CA SER A 71 13.04 2.25 14.71
C SER A 71 12.82 1.12 15.72
N ARG A 72 11.95 1.34 16.72
CA ARG A 72 11.71 0.40 17.80
C ARG A 72 10.96 -0.84 17.30
N ASP A 73 11.59 -2.01 17.46
CA ASP A 73 11.05 -3.33 17.12
C ASP A 73 10.25 -3.33 15.80
N PRO A 74 10.92 -3.21 14.64
CA PRO A 74 10.25 -2.99 13.36
C PRO A 74 9.21 -4.06 13.00
N ALA A 75 9.48 -5.33 13.34
CA ALA A 75 8.57 -6.44 13.08
C ALA A 75 7.28 -6.30 13.89
N ARG A 76 7.40 -6.10 15.20
CA ARG A 76 6.24 -5.91 16.10
C ARG A 76 5.49 -4.64 15.79
N THR A 77 6.19 -3.54 15.48
CA THR A 77 5.57 -2.27 15.10
C THR A 77 4.74 -2.41 13.81
N LEU A 78 5.27 -3.06 12.78
CA LEU A 78 4.50 -3.34 11.56
C LEU A 78 3.30 -4.24 11.84
N LEU A 79 3.49 -5.30 12.63
CA LEU A 79 2.41 -6.23 12.96
C LEU A 79 1.26 -5.54 13.71
N ARG A 80 1.58 -4.67 14.68
CA ARG A 80 0.58 -3.86 15.39
C ARG A 80 -0.13 -2.89 14.47
N ALA A 81 0.59 -2.26 13.54
CA ALA A 81 -0.01 -1.40 12.54
C ALA A 81 -1.03 -2.16 11.68
N LEU A 82 -0.67 -3.36 11.21
CA LEU A 82 -1.56 -4.23 10.44
C LEU A 82 -2.81 -4.61 11.25
N LEU A 83 -2.64 -5.07 12.49
CA LEU A 83 -3.77 -5.45 13.36
C LEU A 83 -4.68 -4.25 13.61
N ARG A 84 -4.13 -3.12 14.05
CA ARG A 84 -4.91 -1.92 14.37
C ARG A 84 -5.67 -1.38 13.15
N THR A 85 -5.00 -1.23 12.02
CA THR A 85 -5.62 -0.67 10.81
C THR A 85 -6.63 -1.64 10.19
N THR A 86 -6.42 -2.95 10.33
CA THR A 86 -7.41 -3.95 9.93
C THR A 86 -8.63 -3.91 10.85
N ALA A 87 -8.45 -3.79 12.17
CA ALA A 87 -9.58 -3.64 13.10
C ALA A 87 -10.42 -2.39 12.79
N GLU A 88 -9.76 -1.24 12.55
CA GLU A 88 -10.41 0.01 12.14
C GLU A 88 -11.17 -0.16 10.81
N ALA A 89 -10.60 -0.86 9.82
CA ALA A 89 -11.23 -1.09 8.52
C ALA A 89 -12.40 -2.08 8.59
N SER A 90 -12.26 -3.16 9.35
CA SER A 90 -13.25 -4.23 9.51
C SER A 90 -14.63 -3.72 9.94
N ALA A 91 -14.68 -2.56 10.61
CA ALA A 91 -15.91 -1.88 11.01
C ALA A 91 -16.78 -1.38 9.84
N TRP A 92 -16.19 -1.18 8.65
CA TRP A 92 -16.91 -0.55 7.52
C TRP A 92 -16.66 -1.17 6.15
N VAL A 93 -15.70 -2.09 6.01
CA VAL A 93 -15.52 -2.86 4.77
C VAL A 93 -16.61 -3.91 4.58
N ARG A 94 -16.84 -4.34 3.33
CA ARG A 94 -17.76 -5.43 3.01
C ARG A 94 -17.21 -6.78 3.49
N ALA A 95 -18.06 -7.80 3.57
CA ALA A 95 -17.66 -9.13 4.03
C ALA A 95 -16.52 -9.74 3.19
N ASP A 96 -16.59 -9.61 1.86
CA ASP A 96 -15.58 -10.16 0.95
C ASP A 96 -14.22 -9.43 1.10
N ASP A 97 -14.25 -8.09 1.19
CA ASP A 97 -13.06 -7.28 1.45
C ASP A 97 -12.45 -7.66 2.80
N ARG A 98 -13.28 -7.84 3.82
CA ARG A 98 -12.85 -8.29 5.16
C ARG A 98 -12.14 -9.64 5.09
N ALA A 99 -12.66 -10.59 4.31
CA ALA A 99 -12.02 -11.88 4.13
C ALA A 99 -10.63 -11.76 3.47
N ALA A 100 -10.47 -10.86 2.50
CA ALA A 100 -9.16 -10.56 1.91
C ALA A 100 -8.17 -9.98 2.95
N LEU A 101 -8.61 -9.05 3.80
CA LEU A 101 -7.79 -8.51 4.89
C LEU A 101 -7.40 -9.58 5.91
N HIS A 102 -8.32 -10.46 6.30
CA HIS A 102 -8.04 -11.56 7.22
C HIS A 102 -7.03 -12.57 6.63
N THR A 103 -7.12 -12.83 5.32
CA THR A 103 -6.16 -13.68 4.61
C THR A 103 -4.76 -13.05 4.60
N ALA A 104 -4.68 -11.73 4.42
CA ALA A 104 -3.42 -10.98 4.54
C ALA A 104 -2.80 -11.07 5.95
N LEU A 105 -3.60 -10.96 7.01
CA LEU A 105 -3.11 -11.14 8.38
C LEU A 105 -2.57 -12.57 8.61
N THR A 106 -3.27 -13.57 8.08
CA THR A 106 -2.85 -14.98 8.19
C THR A 106 -1.47 -15.21 7.56
N VAL A 107 -1.18 -14.57 6.43
CA VAL A 107 0.14 -14.60 5.78
C VAL A 107 1.23 -14.03 6.69
N CYS A 108 0.90 -12.98 7.45
CA CYS A 108 1.79 -12.35 8.44
C CYS A 108 1.87 -13.12 9.78
N GLY A 109 1.13 -14.23 9.95
CA GLY A 109 1.10 -15.01 11.18
C GLY A 109 0.13 -14.50 12.24
N ALA A 110 -0.74 -13.55 11.90
CA ALA A 110 -1.71 -12.97 12.83
C ALA A 110 -3.13 -13.47 12.55
N SER A 111 -3.93 -13.55 13.61
CA SER A 111 -5.37 -13.75 13.51
C SER A 111 -6.09 -12.42 13.28
N ALA A 112 -7.29 -12.50 12.70
CA ALA A 112 -8.15 -11.34 12.52
C ALA A 112 -8.51 -10.72 13.87
N PRO A 113 -8.33 -9.40 14.05
CA PRO A 113 -8.79 -8.70 15.24
C PRO A 113 -10.31 -8.48 15.16
N ASP A 114 -10.93 -8.28 16.33
CA ASP A 114 -12.30 -7.80 16.37
C ASP A 114 -12.40 -6.40 15.71
N PRO A 115 -13.52 -6.09 15.03
CA PRO A 115 -13.75 -4.76 14.49
C PRO A 115 -13.68 -3.70 15.59
N ALA A 116 -12.98 -2.59 15.33
CA ALA A 116 -12.93 -1.47 16.26
C ALA A 116 -14.22 -0.64 16.20
N ASP A 117 -14.52 0.09 17.28
CA ASP A 117 -15.55 1.12 17.30
C ASP A 117 -15.10 2.37 16.52
N ALA A 118 -15.05 2.27 15.19
CA ALA A 118 -14.60 3.34 14.31
C ALA A 118 -15.79 4.13 13.72
N PRO A 119 -15.68 5.47 13.57
CA PRO A 119 -16.72 6.28 12.94
C PRO A 119 -16.73 6.04 11.42
N ALA A 120 -17.33 4.92 11.03
CA ALA A 120 -17.43 4.41 9.66
C ALA A 120 -18.07 5.39 8.66
N GLY A 121 -18.88 6.35 9.14
CA GLY A 121 -19.70 7.22 8.30
C GLY A 121 -19.02 8.50 7.80
N ILE A 122 -17.85 8.89 8.32
CA ILE A 122 -17.19 10.16 7.95
C ILE A 122 -16.21 9.91 6.79
N PRO A 123 -16.44 10.46 5.58
CA PRO A 123 -15.59 10.24 4.40
C PRO A 123 -14.10 10.49 4.63
N THR A 124 -13.76 11.59 5.32
CA THR A 124 -12.37 11.94 5.64
C THR A 124 -11.72 10.99 6.65
N ALA A 125 -12.47 10.51 7.64
CA ALA A 125 -11.99 9.52 8.59
C ALA A 125 -11.74 8.18 7.90
N ARG A 126 -12.67 7.75 7.04
CA ARG A 126 -12.52 6.54 6.23
C ARG A 126 -11.33 6.65 5.27
N TRP A 127 -11.17 7.79 4.60
CA TRP A 127 -10.04 8.07 3.70
C TRP A 127 -8.70 7.90 4.43
N ARG A 128 -8.57 8.50 5.63
CA ARG A 128 -7.34 8.39 6.44
C ARG A 128 -7.10 6.98 6.97
N ALA A 129 -8.14 6.31 7.51
CA ALA A 129 -8.04 4.94 7.99
C ALA A 129 -7.62 3.97 6.88
N GLY A 130 -8.22 4.12 5.71
CA GLY A 130 -7.90 3.38 4.50
C GLY A 130 -6.45 3.55 4.04
N HIS A 131 -5.94 4.78 4.03
CA HIS A 131 -4.55 5.04 3.68
C HIS A 131 -3.56 4.45 4.70
N ARG A 132 -3.86 4.51 6.00
CA ARG A 132 -3.04 3.85 7.03
C ARG A 132 -2.97 2.34 6.81
N LEU A 133 -4.11 1.70 6.51
CA LEU A 133 -4.16 0.28 6.16
C LEU A 133 -3.34 -0.02 4.90
N PHE A 134 -3.49 0.79 3.85
CA PHE A 134 -2.72 0.64 2.61
C PHE A 134 -1.21 0.75 2.83
N LEU A 135 -0.75 1.68 3.67
CA LEU A 135 0.67 1.83 4.03
C LEU A 135 1.19 0.59 4.79
N ALA A 136 0.42 0.09 5.76
CA ALA A 136 0.79 -1.13 6.49
C ALA A 136 0.85 -2.38 5.58
N LEU A 137 -0.14 -2.56 4.68
CA LEU A 137 -0.15 -3.65 3.70
C LEU A 137 0.99 -3.53 2.68
N THR A 138 1.35 -2.31 2.29
CA THR A 138 2.49 -2.03 1.41
C THR A 138 3.80 -2.43 2.08
N ALA A 139 3.99 -2.05 3.34
CA ALA A 139 5.15 -2.43 4.14
C ALA A 139 5.24 -3.96 4.33
N ALA A 140 4.12 -4.64 4.59
CA ALA A 140 4.09 -6.10 4.65
C ALA A 140 4.43 -6.75 3.30
N THR A 141 3.96 -6.18 2.19
CA THR A 141 4.29 -6.64 0.83
C THR A 141 5.79 -6.52 0.58
N VAL A 142 6.42 -5.43 1.02
CA VAL A 142 7.88 -5.25 0.96
C VAL A 142 8.61 -6.36 1.71
N VAL A 143 8.17 -6.73 2.92
CA VAL A 143 8.75 -7.84 3.69
C VAL A 143 8.61 -9.18 2.94
N ALA A 144 7.43 -9.46 2.37
CA ALA A 144 7.21 -10.69 1.61
C ALA A 144 8.07 -10.76 0.32
N LEU A 145 8.27 -9.63 -0.37
CA LEU A 145 9.16 -9.56 -1.52
C LEU A 145 10.63 -9.74 -1.12
N ARG A 146 11.07 -9.16 0.00
CA ARG A 146 12.41 -9.40 0.55
C ARG A 146 12.64 -10.88 0.84
N ASP A 147 11.70 -11.53 1.53
CA ASP A 147 11.75 -12.97 1.83
C ASP A 147 11.85 -13.79 0.53
N ALA A 148 11.05 -13.44 -0.49
CA ALA A 148 11.10 -14.11 -1.78
C ALA A 148 12.47 -13.96 -2.46
N THR A 149 13.14 -12.83 -2.28
CA THR A 149 14.43 -12.52 -2.92
C THR A 149 15.67 -12.80 -2.06
N ALA A 150 15.50 -13.28 -0.82
CA ALA A 150 16.61 -13.63 0.07
C ALA A 150 17.44 -14.85 -0.39
N ARG A 151 17.02 -15.51 -1.47
CA ARG A 151 17.69 -16.69 -2.03
C ARG A 151 18.91 -16.28 -2.87
N PRO A 152 19.92 -17.15 -3.01
CA PRO A 152 21.09 -16.86 -3.85
C PRO A 152 20.71 -16.50 -5.30
N ALA A 153 21.51 -15.65 -5.94
CA ALA A 153 21.32 -15.27 -7.35
C ALA A 153 21.23 -16.51 -8.26
N GLY A 154 20.39 -16.43 -9.30
CA GLY A 154 20.10 -17.56 -10.20
C GLY A 154 19.15 -18.62 -9.61
N ARG A 155 18.69 -18.47 -8.36
CA ARG A 155 17.59 -19.28 -7.81
C ARG A 155 16.26 -18.56 -7.98
N HIS A 156 15.22 -19.33 -8.30
CA HIS A 156 13.88 -18.80 -8.41
C HIS A 156 13.45 -18.15 -7.07
N PRO A 157 12.89 -16.92 -7.09
CA PRO A 157 12.35 -16.28 -5.89
C PRO A 157 11.44 -17.23 -5.11
N GLY A 158 11.47 -17.19 -3.78
CA GLY A 158 10.68 -18.09 -2.93
C GLY A 158 9.21 -18.15 -3.37
N PRO A 159 8.70 -19.29 -3.89
CA PRO A 159 7.34 -19.35 -4.43
C PRO A 159 6.26 -19.07 -3.39
N GLY A 160 6.47 -19.52 -2.15
CA GLY A 160 5.57 -19.21 -1.02
C GLY A 160 5.51 -17.72 -0.74
N ALA A 161 6.67 -17.09 -0.47
CA ALA A 161 6.77 -15.67 -0.19
C ALA A 161 6.27 -14.78 -1.36
N THR A 162 6.43 -15.23 -2.61
CA THR A 162 5.86 -14.50 -3.76
C THR A 162 4.33 -14.58 -3.80
N ARG A 163 3.74 -15.74 -3.49
CA ARG A 163 2.27 -15.86 -3.37
C ARG A 163 1.74 -15.02 -2.21
N ASP A 164 2.46 -14.98 -1.10
CA ASP A 164 2.14 -14.14 0.05
C ASP A 164 2.15 -12.65 -0.31
N ALA A 165 3.16 -12.19 -1.06
CA ALA A 165 3.17 -10.82 -1.59
C ALA A 165 1.96 -10.54 -2.49
N ALA A 166 1.54 -11.50 -3.32
CA ALA A 166 0.33 -11.37 -4.15
C ALA A 166 -0.95 -11.30 -3.31
N VAL A 167 -1.06 -12.06 -2.21
CA VAL A 167 -2.18 -11.95 -1.26
C VAL A 167 -2.25 -10.56 -0.64
N LEU A 168 -1.11 -10.02 -0.20
CA LEU A 168 -1.03 -8.68 0.40
C LEU A 168 -1.37 -7.56 -0.59
N LEU A 169 -0.97 -7.70 -1.86
CA LEU A 169 -1.38 -6.78 -2.93
C LEU A 169 -2.89 -6.84 -3.19
N ARG A 170 -3.50 -8.03 -3.23
CA ARG A 170 -4.96 -8.15 -3.38
C ARG A 170 -5.72 -7.56 -2.20
N ALA A 171 -5.23 -7.76 -0.98
CA ALA A 171 -5.78 -7.08 0.19
C ALA A 171 -5.64 -5.56 0.09
N SER A 172 -4.56 -5.06 -0.52
CA SER A 172 -4.39 -3.62 -0.79
C SER A 172 -5.42 -3.11 -1.80
N ALA A 173 -5.73 -3.87 -2.85
CA ALA A 173 -6.79 -3.53 -3.81
C ALA A 173 -8.17 -3.46 -3.14
N ALA A 174 -8.53 -4.47 -2.35
CA ALA A 174 -9.78 -4.47 -1.56
C ALA A 174 -9.85 -3.28 -0.59
N ALA A 175 -8.74 -3.00 0.11
CA ALA A 175 -8.65 -1.84 0.99
C ALA A 175 -8.88 -0.52 0.24
N MET A 176 -8.29 -0.33 -0.94
CA MET A 176 -8.49 0.86 -1.77
C MET A 176 -9.97 1.05 -2.14
N GLU A 177 -10.61 0.01 -2.67
CA GLU A 177 -12.01 0.07 -3.10
C GLU A 177 -12.94 0.42 -1.93
N ALA A 178 -12.74 -0.24 -0.79
CA ALA A 178 -13.55 -0.01 0.39
C ALA A 178 -13.29 1.40 0.99
N THR A 179 -12.02 1.85 1.00
CA THR A 179 -11.64 3.21 1.45
C THR A 179 -12.43 4.26 0.72
N ALA A 180 -12.61 4.06 -0.60
CA ALA A 180 -13.31 4.98 -1.46
C ALA A 180 -14.83 4.75 -1.47
N SER A 181 -15.42 3.92 -0.61
CA SER A 181 -16.85 3.58 -0.65
C SER A 181 -17.79 4.70 -0.11
N PHE A 182 -17.67 5.90 -0.69
CA PHE A 182 -18.48 7.09 -0.42
C PHE A 182 -18.76 7.83 -1.74
N THR A 183 -19.62 8.86 -1.70
CA THR A 183 -20.10 9.54 -2.92
C THR A 183 -19.02 10.43 -3.55
N PRO A 184 -19.03 10.64 -4.89
CA PRO A 184 -18.17 11.64 -5.53
C PRO A 184 -18.32 13.04 -4.94
N HIS A 185 -19.54 13.42 -4.56
CA HIS A 185 -19.78 14.69 -3.89
C HIS A 185 -18.99 14.83 -2.57
N ALA A 186 -19.00 13.79 -1.72
CA ALA A 186 -18.20 13.78 -0.48
C ALA A 186 -16.69 13.79 -0.76
N TYR A 187 -16.25 13.15 -1.86
CA TYR A 187 -14.86 13.27 -2.30
C TYR A 187 -14.51 14.74 -2.60
N GLU A 188 -15.31 15.40 -3.42
CA GLU A 188 -15.07 16.77 -3.88
C GLU A 188 -15.16 17.81 -2.74
N THR A 189 -16.09 17.65 -1.80
CA THR A 189 -16.36 18.67 -0.77
C THR A 189 -15.61 18.43 0.54
N GLU A 190 -15.21 17.20 0.85
CA GLU A 190 -14.58 16.87 2.13
C GLU A 190 -13.15 16.33 1.99
N VAL A 191 -12.93 15.39 1.06
CA VAL A 191 -11.64 14.66 0.97
C VAL A 191 -10.63 15.42 0.13
N ARG A 192 -10.99 15.77 -1.10
CA ARG A 192 -10.13 16.45 -2.07
C ARG A 192 -9.58 17.79 -1.55
N PRO A 193 -10.37 18.67 -0.90
CA PRO A 193 -9.86 19.93 -0.37
C PRO A 193 -8.78 19.76 0.71
N SER A 194 -8.75 18.59 1.38
CA SER A 194 -7.71 18.29 2.36
C SER A 194 -6.34 17.98 1.71
N MET A 195 -6.32 17.65 0.41
CA MET A 195 -5.13 17.26 -0.36
C MET A 195 -4.72 18.32 -1.41
N GLU A 196 -5.38 19.48 -1.41
CA GLU A 196 -5.10 20.59 -2.34
C GLU A 196 -4.66 21.84 -1.55
N PRO A 197 -4.07 22.84 -2.20
CA PRO A 197 -3.77 24.12 -1.54
C PRO A 197 -5.04 24.72 -0.91
N PRO A 198 -4.96 25.30 0.32
CA PRO A 198 -3.75 25.63 1.06
C PRO A 198 -3.21 24.50 1.96
N ALA A 199 -3.88 23.35 2.04
CA ALA A 199 -3.48 22.24 2.91
C ALA A 199 -2.21 21.54 2.42
N GLU A 200 -2.11 21.30 1.11
CA GLU A 200 -0.95 20.66 0.47
C GLU A 200 -0.47 21.52 -0.71
N ARG A 201 0.54 22.34 -0.48
CA ARG A 201 0.94 23.42 -1.42
C ARG A 201 1.72 22.92 -2.64
N ASP A 202 2.46 21.84 -2.50
CA ASP A 202 3.39 21.35 -3.54
C ASP A 202 2.79 20.22 -4.40
N GLY A 203 1.47 19.98 -4.28
CA GLY A 203 0.75 18.83 -4.81
C GLY A 203 0.41 17.82 -3.71
N PHE A 204 -0.16 16.67 -4.05
CA PHE A 204 -0.32 15.53 -3.14
C PHE A 204 -0.32 14.22 -3.92
N SER A 205 0.57 13.29 -3.61
CA SER A 205 0.65 12.03 -4.37
C SER A 205 1.15 10.86 -3.55
N GLY A 206 0.61 9.68 -3.82
CA GLY A 206 1.18 8.42 -3.33
C GLY A 206 2.63 8.17 -3.80
N LEU A 207 3.14 8.91 -4.78
CA LEU A 207 4.57 8.92 -5.11
C LEU A 207 5.45 9.47 -3.99
N TRP A 208 4.87 10.19 -3.03
CA TRP A 208 5.56 10.72 -1.85
C TRP A 208 5.44 9.80 -0.63
N SER A 209 4.91 8.58 -0.79
CA SER A 209 4.97 7.57 0.27
C SER A 209 6.31 6.85 0.24
N ALA A 210 7.00 6.84 1.38
CA ALA A 210 8.22 6.06 1.59
C ALA A 210 7.99 4.56 1.38
N ASP A 211 6.83 4.03 1.83
CA ASP A 211 6.47 2.62 1.65
C ASP A 211 6.24 2.29 0.18
N HIS A 212 5.59 3.17 -0.58
CA HIS A 212 5.43 2.99 -2.03
C HIS A 212 6.78 3.01 -2.76
N ARG A 213 7.69 3.93 -2.41
CA ARG A 213 9.07 3.93 -2.94
C ARG A 213 9.76 2.59 -2.68
N ALA A 214 9.67 2.09 -1.45
CA ALA A 214 10.24 0.80 -1.07
C ALA A 214 9.62 -0.38 -1.85
N LEU A 215 8.29 -0.38 -2.02
CA LEU A 215 7.58 -1.38 -2.82
C LEU A 215 8.08 -1.39 -4.27
N VAL A 216 8.12 -0.24 -4.93
CA VAL A 216 8.59 -0.12 -6.33
C VAL A 216 10.02 -0.64 -6.46
N ARG A 217 10.91 -0.30 -5.52
CA ARG A 217 12.28 -0.83 -5.50
C ARG A 217 12.30 -2.35 -5.37
N GLN A 218 11.51 -2.93 -4.46
CA GLN A 218 11.48 -4.38 -4.26
C GLN A 218 10.85 -5.13 -5.44
N LEU A 219 9.82 -4.58 -6.09
CA LEU A 219 9.26 -5.16 -7.33
C LEU A 219 10.34 -5.27 -8.42
N GLY A 220 11.20 -4.26 -8.56
CA GLY A 220 12.32 -4.30 -9.50
C GLY A 220 13.41 -5.31 -9.12
N ILE A 221 13.71 -5.48 -7.83
CA ILE A 221 14.65 -6.51 -7.35
C ILE A 221 14.07 -7.90 -7.64
N TRP A 222 12.82 -8.14 -7.27
CA TRP A 222 12.12 -9.39 -7.52
C TRP A 222 12.06 -9.71 -9.02
N GLY A 223 11.74 -8.74 -9.87
CA GLY A 223 11.59 -8.96 -11.30
C GLY A 223 12.91 -9.34 -12.00
N ARG A 224 14.04 -8.75 -11.57
CA ARG A 224 15.37 -9.19 -12.05
C ARG A 224 15.70 -10.61 -11.59
N ALA A 225 15.53 -10.90 -10.30
CA ALA A 225 15.76 -12.24 -9.76
C ALA A 225 14.85 -13.30 -10.42
N HIS A 226 13.63 -12.91 -10.80
CA HIS A 226 12.70 -13.76 -11.52
C HIS A 226 13.12 -14.00 -12.97
N ALA A 227 13.52 -12.96 -13.71
CA ALA A 227 13.98 -13.06 -15.09
C ALA A 227 15.21 -13.97 -15.22
N ASP A 228 16.15 -13.85 -14.28
CA ASP A 228 17.37 -14.67 -14.26
C ASP A 228 17.09 -16.17 -14.03
N ALA A 229 15.97 -16.50 -13.36
CA ALA A 229 15.75 -17.82 -12.79
C ALA A 229 14.50 -18.55 -13.31
N CYS A 230 13.55 -17.86 -13.96
CA CYS A 230 12.35 -18.49 -14.51
C CYS A 230 12.15 -18.16 -15.99
N PRO A 231 11.91 -19.16 -16.85
CA PRO A 231 11.52 -18.91 -18.23
C PRO A 231 10.16 -18.22 -18.33
N ALA A 232 9.87 -17.67 -19.52
CA ALA A 232 8.58 -17.07 -19.83
C ALA A 232 7.42 -18.05 -19.53
N GLY A 233 6.38 -17.56 -18.84
CA GLY A 233 5.19 -18.37 -18.48
C GLY A 233 5.21 -18.94 -17.06
N CYS A 234 6.16 -18.51 -16.22
CA CYS A 234 6.22 -18.90 -14.82
C CYS A 234 4.94 -18.58 -14.02
N VAL A 235 4.25 -19.61 -13.50
CA VAL A 235 2.96 -19.46 -12.78
C VAL A 235 3.08 -18.47 -11.62
N VAL A 236 4.17 -18.54 -10.85
CA VAL A 236 4.39 -17.68 -9.68
C VAL A 236 4.51 -16.20 -10.09
N GLY A 237 5.21 -15.91 -11.19
CA GLY A 237 5.29 -14.56 -11.72
C GLY A 237 3.96 -14.06 -12.28
N GLY A 238 3.18 -14.95 -12.91
CA GLY A 238 1.82 -14.66 -13.35
C GLY A 238 0.90 -14.25 -12.20
N VAL A 239 0.98 -14.94 -11.05
CA VAL A 239 0.20 -14.62 -9.85
C VAL A 239 0.53 -13.24 -9.29
N LEU A 240 1.81 -12.89 -9.16
CA LEU A 240 2.22 -11.57 -8.67
C LEU A 240 1.82 -10.46 -9.65
N HIS A 241 2.00 -10.69 -10.96
CA HIS A 241 1.62 -9.75 -12.00
C HIS A 241 0.11 -9.48 -12.01
N ALA A 242 -0.71 -10.52 -11.87
CA ALA A 242 -2.16 -10.37 -11.75
C ALA A 242 -2.55 -9.56 -10.51
N ALA A 243 -1.96 -9.85 -9.35
CA ALA A 243 -2.24 -9.10 -8.13
C ALA A 243 -1.83 -7.61 -8.22
N LEU A 244 -0.73 -7.30 -8.91
CA LEU A 244 -0.34 -5.90 -9.16
C LEU A 244 -1.29 -5.21 -10.14
N ALA A 245 -1.79 -5.95 -11.15
CA ALA A 245 -2.82 -5.45 -12.05
C ALA A 245 -4.14 -5.15 -11.31
N ASP A 246 -4.54 -5.98 -10.35
CA ASP A 246 -5.72 -5.75 -9.50
C ASP A 246 -5.58 -4.43 -8.72
N VAL A 247 -4.41 -4.17 -8.11
CA VAL A 247 -4.14 -2.88 -7.42
C VAL A 247 -4.24 -1.69 -8.37
N HIS A 248 -3.74 -1.83 -9.61
CA HIS A 248 -3.86 -0.78 -10.62
C HIS A 248 -5.29 -0.55 -11.08
N ALA A 249 -6.06 -1.61 -11.30
CA ALA A 249 -7.47 -1.52 -11.66
C ALA A 249 -8.28 -0.84 -10.55
N ALA A 250 -8.05 -1.20 -9.29
CA ALA A 250 -8.69 -0.57 -8.14
C ALA A 250 -8.38 0.95 -8.08
N HIS A 251 -7.10 1.32 -8.16
CA HIS A 251 -6.71 2.74 -8.13
C HIS A 251 -7.26 3.51 -9.33
N HIS A 252 -7.18 2.95 -10.54
CA HIS A 252 -7.74 3.56 -11.74
C HIS A 252 -9.26 3.75 -11.60
N GLY A 253 -10.00 2.74 -11.12
CA GLY A 253 -11.44 2.82 -10.91
C GLY A 253 -11.85 3.92 -9.94
N ILE A 254 -11.08 4.11 -8.85
CA ILE A 254 -11.30 5.20 -7.89
C ILE A 254 -11.13 6.56 -8.56
N CYS A 255 -10.02 6.76 -9.28
CA CYS A 255 -9.77 8.01 -10.00
C CYS A 255 -10.83 8.25 -11.08
N ALA A 256 -11.20 7.24 -11.85
CA ALA A 256 -12.22 7.37 -12.89
C ALA A 256 -13.58 7.80 -12.29
N ARG A 257 -13.96 7.24 -11.14
CA ARG A 257 -15.21 7.59 -10.47
C ARG A 257 -15.20 8.98 -9.86
N PHE A 258 -14.10 9.41 -9.26
CA PHE A 258 -14.03 10.66 -8.49
C PHE A 258 -13.59 11.88 -9.30
N VAL A 259 -12.70 11.70 -10.26
CA VAL A 259 -12.14 12.82 -11.02
C VAL A 259 -12.30 12.67 -12.53
N GLY A 260 -12.64 11.47 -13.03
CA GLY A 260 -12.72 11.20 -14.46
C GLY A 260 -11.41 11.60 -15.17
N HIS A 261 -11.52 12.42 -16.22
CA HIS A 261 -10.39 13.02 -16.95
C HIS A 261 -9.83 14.30 -16.30
N GLY A 262 -10.14 14.54 -15.03
CA GLY A 262 -9.66 15.68 -14.27
C GLY A 262 -8.16 15.66 -14.01
N PRO A 263 -7.61 16.80 -13.52
CA PRO A 263 -6.18 16.94 -13.31
C PRO A 263 -5.70 16.05 -12.16
N SER A 264 -4.50 15.49 -12.35
CA SER A 264 -3.74 14.79 -11.32
C SER A 264 -3.30 15.74 -10.21
N LEU A 265 -3.36 15.26 -8.96
CA LEU A 265 -2.83 15.96 -7.78
C LEU A 265 -1.30 16.09 -7.77
N LEU A 266 -0.59 15.53 -8.77
CA LEU A 266 0.83 15.76 -8.99
C LEU A 266 1.20 17.20 -9.40
N GLY A 267 0.22 18.10 -9.55
CA GLY A 267 0.46 19.52 -9.84
C GLY A 267 0.94 19.82 -11.27
N THR A 268 1.00 18.80 -12.14
CA THR A 268 1.46 18.95 -13.54
C THR A 268 0.34 19.32 -14.51
N GLY A 269 -0.92 19.37 -14.05
CA GLY A 269 -2.10 19.55 -14.90
C GLY A 269 -2.41 18.37 -15.82
N ALA A 270 -1.63 17.29 -15.76
CA ALA A 270 -1.84 16.10 -16.57
C ALA A 270 -3.10 15.33 -16.14
N ASP A 271 -3.75 14.68 -17.10
CA ASP A 271 -4.89 13.78 -16.88
C ASP A 271 -4.52 12.66 -15.88
N ALA A 272 -5.38 12.48 -14.87
CA ALA A 272 -5.15 11.52 -13.80
C ALA A 272 -5.09 10.07 -14.30
N LEU A 273 -6.00 9.67 -15.19
CA LEU A 273 -6.10 8.30 -15.70
C LEU A 273 -4.91 7.97 -16.59
N HIS A 274 -4.53 8.87 -17.50
CA HIS A 274 -3.35 8.73 -18.34
C HIS A 274 -2.07 8.62 -17.52
N THR A 275 -1.98 9.39 -16.43
CA THR A 275 -0.84 9.30 -15.51
C THR A 275 -0.79 7.93 -14.83
N LEU A 276 -1.94 7.40 -14.39
CA LEU A 276 -2.03 6.07 -13.80
C LEU A 276 -1.69 4.97 -14.79
N ASP A 277 -2.18 5.02 -16.02
CA ASP A 277 -1.86 4.05 -17.08
C ASP A 277 -0.35 3.99 -17.35
N ARG A 278 0.30 5.16 -17.45
CA ARG A 278 1.75 5.24 -17.64
C ARG A 278 2.51 4.63 -16.47
N LEU A 279 2.08 4.91 -15.23
CA LEU A 279 2.69 4.34 -14.04
C LEU A 279 2.45 2.83 -13.93
N ALA A 280 1.26 2.34 -14.28
CA ALA A 280 0.92 0.92 -14.31
C ALA A 280 1.79 0.17 -15.33
N ALA A 281 1.93 0.71 -16.55
CA ALA A 281 2.82 0.15 -17.56
C ALA A 281 4.29 0.12 -17.09
N SER A 282 4.74 1.18 -16.42
CA SER A 282 6.09 1.24 -15.84
C SER A 282 6.32 0.15 -14.79
N ARG A 283 5.37 -0.04 -13.89
CA ARG A 283 5.45 -1.04 -12.81
C ARG A 283 5.33 -2.46 -13.34
N GLY A 284 4.49 -2.70 -14.35
CA GLY A 284 4.40 -3.99 -15.05
C GLY A 284 5.75 -4.40 -15.66
N ARG A 285 6.50 -3.45 -16.23
CA ARG A 285 7.86 -3.70 -16.76
C ARG A 285 8.87 -4.06 -15.67
N LEU A 286 8.68 -3.63 -14.42
CA LEU A 286 9.57 -4.04 -13.33
C LEU A 286 9.51 -5.54 -13.07
N LEU A 287 8.35 -6.17 -13.27
CA LEU A 287 8.16 -7.62 -13.11
C LEU A 287 8.61 -8.42 -14.33
N ARG A 288 8.80 -7.77 -15.48
CA ARG A 288 9.17 -8.38 -16.76
C ARG A 288 10.16 -7.48 -17.52
N PRO A 289 11.39 -7.31 -17.03
CA PRO A 289 12.36 -6.40 -17.63
C PRO A 289 12.69 -6.77 -19.09
N ASP A 290 12.61 -8.06 -19.44
CA ASP A 290 12.94 -8.56 -20.79
C ASP A 290 11.74 -8.65 -21.73
N ALA A 291 10.53 -8.29 -21.27
CA ALA A 291 9.35 -8.32 -22.13
C ALA A 291 9.37 -7.14 -23.11
N ALA A 292 9.15 -7.42 -24.40
CA ALA A 292 8.93 -6.39 -25.39
C ALA A 292 7.78 -5.47 -24.97
N PRO A 293 7.87 -4.15 -25.22
CA PRO A 293 6.81 -3.22 -24.87
C PRO A 293 5.50 -3.65 -25.54
N PRO A 294 4.35 -3.53 -24.84
CA PRO A 294 3.06 -3.77 -25.48
C PRO A 294 2.90 -2.83 -26.67
N PRO A 295 2.26 -3.27 -27.78
CA PRO A 295 1.93 -2.36 -28.87
C PRO A 295 1.14 -1.19 -28.30
N LEU A 296 1.51 0.03 -28.68
CA LEU A 296 0.80 1.22 -28.26
C LEU A 296 -0.69 1.04 -28.58
N PRO A 297 -1.61 1.35 -27.65
CA PRO A 297 -3.02 1.35 -27.99
C PRO A 297 -3.22 2.29 -29.18
N HIS A 298 -3.94 1.82 -30.21
CA HIS A 298 -4.25 2.58 -31.41
C HIS A 298 -4.89 3.92 -31.01
N ARG A 299 -4.08 4.96 -30.87
CA ARG A 299 -4.57 6.33 -30.88
C ARG A 299 -5.10 6.55 -32.29
N CYS A 300 -6.36 6.97 -32.39
CA CYS A 300 -7.00 7.43 -33.61
C CYS A 300 -6.00 8.19 -34.51
N GLU A 301 -5.56 7.56 -35.58
CA GLU A 301 -5.06 8.23 -36.78
C GLU A 301 -6.24 8.95 -37.43
N ALA A 302 -6.61 10.09 -36.85
CA ALA A 302 -7.60 10.99 -37.42
C ALA A 302 -7.15 12.44 -37.21
N ALA A 303 -5.95 12.78 -37.70
CA ALA A 303 -5.52 14.18 -37.81
C ALA A 303 -4.41 14.45 -38.85
N ALA A 304 -4.17 13.56 -39.82
CA ALA A 304 -3.09 13.75 -40.80
C ALA A 304 -3.48 13.67 -42.29
N THR A 305 -4.79 13.71 -42.63
CA THR A 305 -5.25 13.68 -44.04
C THR A 305 -6.24 14.78 -44.40
N ARG A 306 -6.09 15.98 -43.82
CA ARG A 306 -6.75 17.20 -44.34
C ARG A 306 -5.76 18.34 -44.53
N ARG A 307 -4.76 18.15 -45.39
CA ARG A 307 -4.10 19.21 -46.18
C ARG A 307 -3.53 18.59 -47.46
N SER A 308 -4.36 18.48 -48.48
CA SER A 308 -3.99 18.38 -49.89
C SER A 308 -5.22 18.79 -50.70
#